data_AF-A0A8C4HQP6-F1
#
_entry.id   AF-A0A8C4HQP6-F1
#
_cell.length_a   1.000
_cell.length_b   1.000
_cell.length_c   1.000
_cell.angle_alpha   90.00
_cell.angle_beta   90.00
_cell.angle_gamma   90.00
#
_symmetry.space_group_name_H-M   'P 1'
#
loop_
_entity.id
_entity.type
_entity.pdbx_description
1 polymer ?
#
loop_
_entity_poly.entity_id
_entity_poly.type
_entity_poly.pdbx_seq_one_letter_code
_entity_poly.pdbx_strand_id
1 'polypeptide(L)'
;MDPEYEHRLLRQINIQNDNLSPVSRTPTCSPLSSPSKLGDRFIPTRAGANWNINFHRINENEKSPSQNRKTKDASSDNIKDGLAYSALLKNELLGAGIEKIQDPQTEDRRLQPSTPEKRSLFTYSLNTKGSSPDNGTNISPYSLSPVSNKSQKLLRSPRKPTRKISKIPFKVLDAPELQDDFYLNLVDWSSLNVLSVGLGTCVYLWSACTSQVTRLCDLSVEGDSVTSVGWSERGNLVAVGTHKGYVQIWDAGAGKKLFALEGHTARVGALAWNADQLSSGSRDRMILQRDVRTPPLQSERRLQGHRQEVCGLKWSTDHQLLASGGNDNKVQLLLLLILPLSFCMYSLM
;
A
#
# COMPACT_ATOMS: atom_id res chain seq x y z
N MET A 1 74.80 -37.32 -11.75
CA MET A 1 74.38 -37.80 -10.41
C MET A 1 73.00 -38.36 -10.58
N ASP A 2 72.87 -39.68 -10.44
CA ASP A 2 71.69 -40.47 -10.81
C ASP A 2 70.50 -40.28 -9.83
N PRO A 3 69.26 -40.06 -10.30
CA PRO A 3 68.07 -39.90 -9.46
C PRO A 3 67.60 -41.19 -8.77
N GLU A 4 68.20 -42.35 -9.04
CA GLU A 4 67.90 -43.62 -8.36
C GLU A 4 68.61 -43.81 -7.02
N TYR A 5 69.57 -42.95 -6.66
CA TYR A 5 70.26 -43.01 -5.36
C TYR A 5 69.41 -42.46 -4.21
N GLU A 6 68.64 -41.39 -4.44
CA GLU A 6 67.82 -40.76 -3.38
C GLU A 6 66.59 -41.61 -2.98
N HIS A 7 66.03 -42.38 -3.92
CA HIS A 7 64.88 -43.25 -3.63
C HIS A 7 65.24 -44.49 -2.77
N ARG A 8 66.53 -44.89 -2.71
CA ARG A 8 66.98 -45.97 -1.81
C ARG A 8 67.22 -45.48 -0.38
N LEU A 9 67.64 -44.23 -0.19
CA LEU A 9 67.87 -43.65 1.14
C LEU A 9 66.56 -43.46 1.92
N LEU A 10 65.48 -43.06 1.24
CA LEU A 10 64.19 -42.76 1.86
C LEU A 10 63.35 -44.01 2.21
N ARG A 11 63.70 -45.20 1.69
CA ARG A 11 63.00 -46.46 2.01
C ARG A 11 63.60 -47.19 3.21
N GLN A 12 64.83 -46.85 3.60
CA GLN A 12 65.58 -47.53 4.66
C GLN A 12 65.41 -46.90 6.05
N ILE A 13 64.89 -45.67 6.12
CA ILE A 13 64.62 -44.99 7.41
C ILE A 13 63.25 -45.38 8.00
N ASN A 14 62.35 -45.97 7.21
CA ASN A 14 60.94 -46.15 7.60
C ASN A 14 60.58 -47.55 8.15
N ILE A 15 61.55 -48.43 8.48
CA ILE A 15 61.26 -49.83 8.89
C ILE A 15 61.96 -50.27 10.20
N GLN A 16 62.80 -49.45 10.84
CA GLN A 16 63.42 -49.82 12.11
C GLN A 16 63.12 -48.81 13.20
N ASN A 17 61.96 -48.95 13.84
CA ASN A 17 61.85 -49.01 15.31
C ASN A 17 60.37 -49.08 15.72
N ASP A 18 59.81 -50.29 15.63
CA ASP A 18 58.67 -50.70 16.44
C ASP A 18 59.17 -51.56 17.61
N ASN A 19 58.58 -51.29 18.78
CA ASN A 19 58.55 -52.06 20.03
C ASN A 19 59.61 -51.75 21.12
N LEU A 20 59.18 -50.99 22.14
CA LEU A 20 59.07 -51.40 23.55
C LEU A 20 58.45 -50.26 24.40
N SER A 21 57.54 -50.59 25.32
CA SER A 21 56.84 -49.70 26.28
C SER A 21 57.18 -50.15 27.72
N PRO A 22 56.72 -49.53 28.85
CA PRO A 22 55.92 -48.31 29.04
C PRO A 22 56.35 -47.37 30.24
N VAL A 23 55.60 -46.27 30.43
CA VAL A 23 55.40 -45.44 31.68
C VAL A 23 56.50 -44.44 32.12
N SER A 24 56.25 -43.12 32.02
CA SER A 24 55.70 -42.28 33.11
C SER A 24 55.42 -40.85 32.60
N ARG A 25 54.32 -40.24 33.08
CA ARG A 25 53.77 -38.95 32.63
C ARG A 25 54.23 -37.81 33.54
N THR A 26 54.76 -36.74 32.95
CA THR A 26 54.69 -35.37 33.51
C THR A 26 54.58 -34.37 32.36
N PRO A 27 53.51 -33.55 32.24
CA PRO A 27 53.43 -32.54 31.20
C PRO A 27 54.12 -31.24 31.65
N THR A 28 55.05 -30.77 30.84
CA THR A 28 55.65 -29.44 30.92
C THR A 28 54.77 -28.40 30.22
N CYS A 29 54.68 -27.24 30.88
CA CYS A 29 54.16 -25.92 30.49
C CYS A 29 53.56 -25.71 29.08
N SER A 30 52.32 -25.20 29.08
CA SER A 30 51.62 -24.61 27.92
C SER A 30 52.08 -23.17 27.66
N PRO A 31 52.01 -22.64 26.42
CA PRO A 31 52.33 -21.25 26.12
C PRO A 31 51.20 -20.31 26.56
N LEU A 32 51.56 -19.17 27.18
CA LEU A 32 50.65 -18.12 27.63
C LEU A 32 49.83 -17.54 26.45
N SER A 33 48.52 -17.75 26.47
CA SER A 33 47.58 -17.03 25.60
C SER A 33 47.28 -15.63 26.17
N SER A 34 47.33 -14.61 25.33
CA SER A 34 46.95 -13.21 25.62
C SER A 34 45.63 -13.06 26.39
N PRO A 35 45.49 -12.11 27.33
CA PRO A 35 44.29 -11.93 28.15
C PRO A 35 43.23 -11.11 27.40
N SER A 36 42.60 -11.68 26.38
CA SER A 36 41.44 -11.09 25.70
C SER A 36 40.13 -11.79 26.05
N LYS A 37 40.13 -12.65 27.07
CA LYS A 37 39.01 -13.53 27.46
C LYS A 37 38.65 -13.42 28.94
N LEU A 38 38.65 -12.22 29.54
CA LEU A 38 38.00 -12.03 30.84
C LEU A 38 36.52 -11.71 30.61
N GLY A 39 35.69 -12.74 30.69
CA GLY A 39 34.24 -12.61 30.63
C GLY A 39 33.56 -13.90 31.10
N ASP A 40 32.63 -13.77 32.04
CA ASP A 40 31.81 -14.86 32.57
C ASP A 40 30.35 -14.65 32.15
N ARG A 41 29.60 -15.72 31.90
CA ARG A 41 28.18 -15.68 31.52
C ARG A 41 27.28 -15.18 32.65
N PHE A 42 27.70 -15.32 33.91
CA PHE A 42 26.85 -15.01 35.07
C PHE A 42 27.21 -13.69 35.76
N ILE A 43 28.41 -13.16 35.51
CA ILE A 43 28.88 -11.91 36.12
C ILE A 43 29.01 -10.83 35.03
N PRO A 44 28.09 -9.85 34.99
CA PRO A 44 28.14 -8.79 33.99
C PRO A 44 29.30 -7.82 34.27
N THR A 45 29.99 -7.44 33.20
CA THR A 45 31.05 -6.44 33.24
C THR A 45 30.46 -5.06 33.52
N ARG A 46 31.09 -4.32 34.43
CA ARG A 46 30.73 -2.91 34.75
C ARG A 46 31.46 -1.90 33.87
N ALA A 47 32.53 -2.32 33.18
CA ALA A 47 33.34 -1.44 32.35
C ALA A 47 32.56 -1.00 31.10
N GLY A 48 32.32 0.31 30.97
CA GLY A 48 31.64 0.92 29.82
C GLY A 48 30.13 0.63 29.71
N ALA A 49 29.54 -0.04 30.70
CA ALA A 49 28.13 -0.42 30.69
C ALA A 49 27.27 0.58 31.46
N ASN A 50 26.38 1.29 30.76
CA ASN A 50 25.45 2.25 31.36
C ASN A 50 24.16 1.54 31.82
N TRP A 51 24.22 0.78 32.91
CA TRP A 51 23.09 -0.02 33.41
C TRP A 51 21.82 0.81 33.66
N ASN A 52 21.94 2.00 34.26
CA ASN A 52 20.78 2.88 34.54
C ASN A 52 20.05 3.31 33.25
N ILE A 53 20.81 3.73 32.24
CA ILE A 53 20.26 4.18 30.95
C ILE A 53 19.68 3.00 30.17
N ASN A 54 20.39 1.88 30.12
CA ASN A 54 19.94 0.68 29.42
C ASN A 54 18.68 0.08 30.08
N PHE A 55 18.58 0.14 31.41
CA PHE A 55 17.40 -0.28 32.15
C PHE A 55 16.19 0.61 31.83
N HIS A 56 16.35 1.94 31.84
CA HIS A 56 15.26 2.85 31.50
C HIS A 56 14.76 2.67 30.05
N ARG A 57 15.64 2.35 29.11
CA ARG A 57 15.29 2.13 27.70
C ARG A 57 14.56 0.82 27.43
N ILE A 58 14.74 -0.21 28.26
CA ILE A 58 14.13 -1.52 28.02
C ILE A 58 12.59 -1.45 28.06
N ASN A 59 12.06 -0.59 28.92
CA ASN A 59 10.61 -0.40 29.10
C ASN A 59 9.98 0.49 28.01
N GLU A 60 10.76 1.28 27.27
CA GLU A 60 10.22 2.11 26.17
C GLU A 60 9.72 1.26 25.01
N ASN A 61 10.30 0.08 24.77
CA ASN A 61 9.88 -0.80 23.68
C ASN A 61 8.55 -1.52 23.96
N GLU A 62 8.12 -1.61 25.23
CA GLU A 62 6.83 -2.22 25.59
C GLU A 62 5.67 -1.22 25.51
N LYS A 63 5.95 0.08 25.68
CA LYS A 63 4.98 1.14 25.42
C LYS A 63 4.96 1.46 23.93
N SER A 64 4.26 0.62 23.18
CA SER A 64 3.81 0.96 21.82
C SER A 64 3.24 2.39 21.75
N PRO A 65 3.37 3.11 20.62
CA PRO A 65 2.94 4.50 20.49
C PRO A 65 1.41 4.62 20.31
N SER A 66 0.65 3.94 21.17
CA SER A 66 -0.81 3.92 21.19
C SER A 66 -1.41 4.92 22.19
N GLN A 67 -0.60 5.53 23.05
CA GLN A 67 -1.07 6.55 24.01
C GLN A 67 -0.39 7.90 23.77
N ASN A 68 -0.81 8.59 22.71
CA ASN A 68 -0.98 10.05 22.67
C ASN A 68 -1.39 10.48 21.25
N ARG A 69 -2.58 10.05 20.80
CA ARG A 69 -3.28 10.75 19.72
C ARG A 69 -4.16 11.83 20.35
N LYS A 70 -3.54 12.95 20.75
CA LYS A 70 -4.27 14.23 20.76
C LYS A 70 -4.14 14.83 19.36
N THR A 71 -5.29 15.01 18.76
CA THR A 71 -5.57 15.68 17.49
C THR A 71 -4.73 16.95 17.33
N LYS A 72 -3.75 16.91 16.45
CA LYS A 72 -3.17 18.12 15.85
C LYS A 72 -2.78 17.78 14.43
N ASP A 73 -3.35 18.50 13.48
CA ASP A 73 -3.09 18.42 12.05
C ASP A 73 -1.62 18.73 11.73
N ALA A 74 -0.76 17.77 11.99
CA ALA A 74 0.63 17.79 11.58
C ALA A 74 0.72 17.15 10.19
N SER A 75 1.30 17.89 9.24
CA SER A 75 1.78 17.33 7.98
C SER A 75 2.64 16.09 8.25
N SER A 76 2.66 15.13 7.32
CA SER A 76 3.52 13.94 7.44
C SER A 76 4.99 14.31 7.73
N ASP A 77 5.41 15.47 7.23
CA ASP A 77 6.74 16.04 7.42
C ASP A 77 7.00 16.36 8.91
N ASN A 78 6.05 16.99 9.61
CA ASN A 78 6.19 17.31 11.04
C ASN A 78 6.31 16.05 11.93
N ILE A 79 5.65 14.95 11.57
CA ILE A 79 5.75 13.69 12.31
C ILE A 79 7.12 13.04 12.09
N LYS A 80 7.64 13.09 10.85
CA LYS A 80 8.98 12.60 10.51
C LYS A 80 10.07 13.42 11.18
N ASP A 81 9.91 14.74 11.23
CA ASP A 81 10.83 15.62 11.93
C ASP A 81 10.76 15.44 13.45
N GLY A 82 9.58 15.13 14.00
CA GLY A 82 9.42 14.71 15.39
C GLY A 82 10.15 13.39 15.71
N LEU A 83 10.09 12.40 14.82
CA LEU A 83 10.85 11.15 14.97
C LEU A 83 12.36 11.38 14.86
N ALA A 84 12.79 12.24 13.94
CA ALA A 84 14.19 12.59 13.78
C ALA A 84 14.73 13.34 15.00
N TYR A 85 13.95 14.27 15.53
CA TYR A 85 14.28 14.99 16.76
C TYR A 85 14.37 14.04 17.96
N SER A 86 13.41 13.12 18.11
CA SER A 86 13.44 12.10 19.16
C SER A 86 14.68 11.20 19.06
N ALA A 87 15.03 10.74 17.86
CA ALA A 87 16.23 9.95 17.61
C ALA A 87 17.52 10.73 17.92
N LEU A 88 17.56 12.03 17.60
CA LEU A 88 18.68 12.90 17.91
C LEU A 88 18.84 13.09 19.42
N LEU A 89 17.76 13.35 20.16
CA LEU A 89 17.80 13.43 21.63
C LEU A 89 18.31 12.14 22.26
N LYS A 90 17.88 10.97 21.74
CA LYS A 90 18.38 9.67 22.20
C LYS A 90 19.87 9.50 21.94
N ASN A 91 20.42 10.09 20.87
CA ASN A 91 21.85 10.04 20.59
C ASN A 91 22.65 10.92 21.56
N GLU A 92 22.24 12.17 21.76
CA GLU A 92 23.01 13.13 22.56
C GLU A 92 22.86 12.90 24.07
N LEU A 93 21.66 12.55 24.55
CA LEU A 93 21.41 12.39 25.99
C LEU A 93 21.67 10.97 26.50
N LEU A 94 21.48 9.96 25.65
CA LEU A 94 21.50 8.54 26.05
C LEU A 94 22.57 7.72 25.33
N GLY A 95 23.39 8.35 24.47
CA GLY A 95 24.44 7.69 23.71
C GLY A 95 23.94 6.61 22.75
N ALA A 96 22.67 6.69 22.28
CA ALA A 96 21.99 5.60 21.57
C ALA A 96 22.66 5.20 20.24
N GLY A 97 23.35 6.12 19.57
CA GLY A 97 24.11 5.84 18.35
C GLY A 97 23.27 5.47 17.13
N ILE A 98 22.06 6.04 17.00
CA ILE A 98 21.14 5.84 15.88
C ILE A 98 21.64 6.61 14.66
N GLU A 99 21.99 5.91 13.58
CA GLU A 99 22.53 6.53 12.37
C GLU A 99 21.50 6.69 11.23
N LYS A 100 20.38 5.96 11.31
CA LYS A 100 19.29 5.99 10.31
C LYS A 100 17.94 5.88 11.02
N ILE A 101 16.95 6.64 10.55
CA ILE A 101 15.55 6.46 10.93
C ILE A 101 14.87 5.65 9.84
N GLN A 102 14.19 4.58 10.25
CA GLN A 102 13.38 3.77 9.35
C GLN A 102 11.99 4.38 9.27
N ASP A 103 11.51 4.64 8.05
CA ASP A 103 10.18 5.21 7.81
C ASP A 103 9.10 4.14 8.12
N PRO A 104 8.15 4.39 9.04
CA PRO A 104 7.11 3.40 9.40
C PRO A 104 6.17 3.01 8.26
N GLN A 105 6.14 3.80 7.17
CA GLN A 105 5.24 3.61 6.04
C GLN A 105 5.83 2.77 4.90
N THR A 106 7.10 2.38 5.00
CA THR A 106 7.82 1.65 3.93
C THR A 106 8.00 0.16 4.23
N GLU A 107 7.32 -0.37 5.25
CA GLU A 107 7.37 -1.79 5.58
C GLU A 107 6.43 -2.58 4.66
N ASP A 108 6.95 -2.94 3.49
CA ASP A 108 6.62 -4.23 2.89
C ASP A 108 6.94 -5.30 3.93
N ARG A 109 5.91 -6.00 4.42
CA ARG A 109 5.94 -7.06 5.46
C ARG A 109 6.82 -8.28 5.16
N ARG A 110 7.79 -8.21 4.23
CA ARG A 110 8.63 -9.35 3.80
C ARG A 110 10.12 -9.21 4.02
N LEU A 111 10.60 -8.11 4.61
CA LEU A 111 11.99 -8.02 5.04
C LEU A 111 12.03 -7.69 6.53
N GLN A 112 12.58 -8.61 7.32
CA GLN A 112 12.82 -8.47 8.74
C GLN A 112 13.44 -7.09 9.06
N PRO A 113 12.90 -6.34 10.03
CA PRO A 113 13.44 -5.03 10.36
C PRO A 113 14.85 -5.19 10.91
N SER A 114 15.81 -4.41 10.40
CA SER A 114 17.06 -4.16 11.13
C SER A 114 16.67 -3.43 12.41
N THR A 115 16.36 -4.19 13.46
CA THR A 115 16.07 -3.66 14.79
C THR A 115 17.18 -2.69 15.16
N PRO A 116 16.88 -1.47 15.68
CA PRO A 116 17.92 -0.63 16.27
C PRO A 116 18.64 -1.50 17.28
N GLU A 117 19.97 -1.57 17.18
CA GLU A 117 20.83 -2.45 18.00
C GLU A 117 20.22 -2.62 19.40
N LYS A 118 19.67 -3.81 19.69
CA LYS A 118 19.22 -4.14 21.04
C LYS A 118 20.47 -4.15 21.90
N ARG A 119 20.79 -3.01 22.52
CA ARG A 119 21.86 -2.95 23.51
C ARG A 119 21.36 -3.70 24.74
N SER A 120 21.92 -4.88 24.95
CA SER A 120 21.67 -5.68 26.13
C SER A 120 21.92 -4.84 27.39
N LEU A 121 21.05 -4.99 28.38
CA LEU A 121 21.19 -4.34 29.69
C LEU A 121 22.57 -4.62 30.30
N PHE A 122 23.03 -5.86 30.11
CA PHE A 122 24.29 -6.37 30.61
C PHE A 122 25.24 -6.73 29.46
N THR A 123 26.51 -6.41 29.65
CA THR A 123 27.64 -6.89 28.85
C THR A 123 28.42 -7.89 29.69
N TYR A 124 28.92 -8.98 29.08
CA TYR A 124 29.59 -10.06 29.81
C TYR A 124 31.03 -10.29 29.35
N SER A 125 31.47 -9.60 28.30
CA SER A 125 32.83 -9.67 27.75
C SER A 125 33.46 -8.29 27.66
N LEU A 126 34.75 -8.22 27.98
CA LEU A 126 35.60 -7.06 27.70
C LEU A 126 36.13 -7.20 26.28
N ASN A 127 35.54 -6.50 25.31
CA ASN A 127 36.07 -6.50 23.95
C ASN A 127 37.27 -5.55 23.88
N THR A 128 38.50 -6.06 24.03
CA THR A 128 39.74 -5.26 23.97
C THR A 128 40.18 -4.91 22.55
N LYS A 129 39.42 -5.29 21.51
CA LYS A 129 39.64 -4.77 20.15
C LYS A 129 39.04 -3.38 20.02
N GLY A 130 39.85 -2.38 20.37
CA GLY A 130 39.75 -1.02 19.81
C GLY A 130 38.54 -0.19 20.23
N SER A 131 38.13 -0.22 21.50
CA SER A 131 37.42 0.92 22.08
C SER A 131 38.43 1.74 22.86
N SER A 132 38.87 2.87 22.29
CA SER A 132 39.43 3.96 23.08
C SER A 132 38.50 4.25 24.27
N PRO A 133 39.01 4.75 25.41
CA PRO A 133 38.20 5.18 26.53
C PRO A 133 37.44 6.45 26.12
N ASP A 134 36.41 6.26 25.30
CA ASP A 134 35.66 7.32 24.66
C ASP A 134 34.52 7.69 25.59
N ASN A 135 34.88 8.56 26.52
CA ASN A 135 34.02 9.16 27.49
C ASN A 135 33.01 10.05 26.73
N GLY A 136 31.77 9.59 26.60
CA GLY A 136 30.55 10.40 26.52
C GLY A 136 30.26 11.24 25.28
N THR A 137 31.25 11.69 24.50
CA THR A 137 31.01 12.65 23.41
C THR A 137 32.03 12.47 22.29
N ASN A 138 31.70 11.60 21.33
CA ASN A 138 32.36 11.49 20.03
C ASN A 138 32.05 12.75 19.18
N ILE A 139 32.42 13.93 19.69
CA ILE A 139 32.51 15.16 18.91
C ILE A 139 33.79 14.98 18.10
N SER A 140 33.69 14.87 16.78
CA SER A 140 34.90 14.80 15.95
C SER A 140 35.75 16.03 16.26
N PRO A 141 37.05 15.88 16.56
CA PRO A 141 37.93 17.01 16.92
C PRO A 141 38.03 18.07 15.81
N TYR A 142 37.55 17.73 14.61
CA TYR A 142 37.55 18.58 13.42
C TYR A 142 36.16 19.10 13.02
N SER A 143 35.09 18.75 13.75
CA SER A 143 33.74 19.26 13.47
C SER A 143 33.42 20.48 14.32
N LEU A 144 32.90 21.51 13.66
CA LEU A 144 32.39 22.73 14.31
C LEU A 144 31.00 22.53 14.93
N SER A 145 30.38 21.35 14.74
CA SER A 145 29.05 21.07 15.29
C SER A 145 29.14 20.51 16.71
N PRO A 146 28.33 20.99 17.67
CA PRO A 146 28.33 20.45 19.03
C PRO A 146 27.71 19.05 19.13
N VAL A 147 27.08 18.56 18.06
CA VAL A 147 26.43 17.25 17.99
C VAL A 147 27.42 16.15 17.61
N SER A 148 27.20 14.95 18.16
CA SER A 148 28.05 13.78 17.95
C SER A 148 28.16 13.33 16.48
N ASN A 149 29.23 12.58 16.16
CA ASN A 149 29.44 12.06 14.80
C ASN A 149 28.27 11.19 14.29
N LYS A 150 27.61 10.47 15.20
CA LYS A 150 26.49 9.58 14.85
C LYS A 150 25.21 10.35 14.58
N SER A 151 24.91 11.41 15.34
CA SER A 151 23.78 12.30 15.06
C SER A 151 24.01 13.16 13.81
N GLN A 152 25.26 13.56 13.53
CA GLN A 152 25.63 14.16 12.24
C GLN A 152 25.33 13.24 11.06
N LYS A 153 25.71 11.96 11.16
CA LYS A 153 25.40 10.95 10.14
C LYS A 153 23.90 10.74 9.98
N LEU A 154 23.14 10.80 11.07
CA LEU A 154 21.68 10.72 11.05
C LEU A 154 21.04 11.89 10.31
N LEU A 155 21.45 13.14 10.61
CA LEU A 155 20.92 14.34 9.96
C LEU A 155 21.29 14.44 8.49
N ARG A 156 22.50 13.99 8.13
CA ARG A 156 23.01 13.98 6.74
C ARG A 156 22.55 12.76 5.95
N SER A 157 21.89 11.79 6.58
CA SER A 157 21.41 10.60 5.89
C SER A 157 20.34 10.98 4.86
N PRO A 158 20.49 10.57 3.59
CA PRO A 158 19.51 10.90 2.57
C PRO A 158 18.18 10.22 2.90
N ARG A 159 17.13 11.03 3.06
CA ARG A 159 15.76 10.54 3.23
C ARG A 159 15.17 10.28 1.86
N LYS A 160 14.53 9.12 1.67
CA LYS A 160 13.79 8.85 0.42
C LYS A 160 12.67 9.91 0.32
N PRO A 161 12.61 10.70 -0.76
CA PRO A 161 11.54 11.67 -0.93
C PRO A 161 10.22 10.92 -1.05
N THR A 162 9.34 11.06 -0.07
CA THR A 162 8.00 10.51 -0.14
C THR A 162 7.11 11.44 -0.95
N ARG A 163 6.29 10.89 -1.84
CA ARG A 163 5.29 11.65 -2.60
C ARG A 163 4.36 12.39 -1.64
N LYS A 164 4.34 13.72 -1.72
CA LYS A 164 3.42 14.56 -0.94
C LYS A 164 2.06 14.57 -1.63
N ILE A 165 1.02 14.16 -0.92
CA ILE A 165 -0.36 14.22 -1.37
C ILE A 165 -1.08 15.24 -0.48
N SER A 166 -1.69 16.27 -1.09
CA SER A 166 -2.48 17.25 -0.36
C SER A 166 -3.68 16.56 0.29
N LYS A 167 -3.96 16.91 1.55
CA LYS A 167 -5.19 16.49 2.25
C LYS A 167 -6.36 17.42 1.96
N ILE A 168 -6.08 18.60 1.43
CA ILE A 168 -7.08 19.64 1.14
C ILE A 168 -7.52 19.46 -0.32
N PRO A 169 -8.83 19.42 -0.59
CA PRO A 169 -9.34 19.34 -1.96
C PRO A 169 -8.88 20.57 -2.76
N PHE A 170 -8.55 20.35 -4.03
CA PHE A 170 -8.13 21.43 -4.91
C PHE A 170 -9.29 22.37 -5.27
N LYS A 171 -10.50 21.83 -5.45
CA LYS A 171 -11.70 22.56 -5.83
C LYS A 171 -12.93 21.90 -5.21
N VAL A 172 -13.88 22.71 -4.77
CA VAL A 172 -15.19 22.27 -4.25
C VAL A 172 -16.25 22.93 -5.11
N LEU A 173 -17.21 22.14 -5.57
CA LEU A 173 -18.38 22.60 -6.33
C LEU A 173 -19.62 22.34 -5.48
N ASP A 174 -20.57 23.26 -5.53
CA ASP A 174 -21.86 23.06 -4.85
C ASP A 174 -22.68 22.01 -5.59
N ALA A 175 -23.27 21.09 -4.83
CA ALA A 175 -24.15 20.04 -5.32
C ALA A 175 -25.49 20.09 -4.57
N PRO A 176 -26.32 21.12 -4.81
CA PRO A 176 -27.64 21.22 -4.18
C PRO A 176 -28.52 20.04 -4.61
N GLU A 177 -29.34 19.51 -3.69
CA GLU A 177 -30.29 18.43 -3.97
C GLU A 177 -29.67 17.11 -4.46
N LEU A 178 -28.36 16.92 -4.27
CA LEU A 178 -27.72 15.63 -4.44
C LEU A 178 -28.36 14.64 -3.46
N GLN A 179 -28.89 13.54 -3.99
CA GLN A 179 -29.57 12.53 -3.18
C GLN A 179 -28.56 11.73 -2.37
N ASP A 180 -28.81 11.59 -1.07
CA ASP A 180 -28.04 10.73 -0.15
C ASP A 180 -28.62 9.31 -0.16
N ASP A 181 -28.37 8.58 -1.25
CA ASP A 181 -28.75 7.17 -1.38
C ASP A 181 -27.56 6.37 -1.93
N PHE A 182 -27.14 5.39 -1.13
CA PHE A 182 -25.99 4.52 -1.40
C PHE A 182 -26.11 3.74 -2.72
N TYR A 183 -27.32 3.45 -3.18
CA TYR A 183 -27.56 2.63 -4.37
C TYR A 183 -27.52 3.43 -5.68
N LEU A 184 -27.33 4.75 -5.60
CA LEU A 184 -27.32 5.64 -6.76
C LEU A 184 -25.89 5.96 -7.19
N ASN A 185 -25.65 5.97 -8.50
CA ASN A 185 -24.36 6.33 -9.09
C ASN A 185 -24.48 7.68 -9.82
N LEU A 186 -24.51 8.77 -9.07
CA LEU A 186 -24.92 10.10 -9.57
C LEU A 186 -23.80 10.96 -10.17
N VAL A 187 -22.56 10.51 -10.15
CA VAL A 187 -21.41 11.31 -10.63
C VAL A 187 -20.54 10.47 -11.54
N ASP A 188 -20.21 11.01 -12.71
CA ASP A 188 -19.22 10.40 -13.60
C ASP A 188 -18.42 11.46 -14.36
N TRP A 189 -17.17 11.14 -14.71
CA TRP A 189 -16.25 12.06 -15.37
C TRP A 189 -15.84 11.51 -16.73
N SER A 190 -16.15 12.27 -17.78
CA SER A 190 -15.84 11.91 -19.16
C SER A 190 -14.35 12.02 -19.49
N SER A 191 -13.93 11.29 -20.52
CA SER A 191 -12.62 11.41 -21.16
C SER A 191 -12.39 12.77 -21.83
N LEU A 192 -13.45 13.54 -22.06
CA LEU A 192 -13.40 14.91 -22.60
C LEU A 192 -13.29 15.98 -21.49
N ASN A 193 -12.95 15.58 -20.25
CA ASN A 193 -12.84 16.45 -19.10
C ASN A 193 -14.16 17.18 -18.74
N VAL A 194 -15.30 16.52 -18.92
CA VAL A 194 -16.61 17.01 -18.50
C VAL A 194 -17.15 16.11 -17.38
N LEU A 195 -17.46 16.72 -16.25
CA LEU A 195 -18.11 16.05 -15.12
C LEU A 195 -19.62 16.08 -15.33
N SER A 196 -20.30 14.94 -15.19
CA SER A 196 -21.75 14.87 -15.08
C SER A 196 -22.15 14.63 -13.63
N VAL A 197 -23.19 15.33 -13.19
CA VAL A 197 -23.75 15.17 -11.84
C VAL A 197 -25.28 15.17 -11.91
N GLY A 198 -25.90 14.14 -11.34
CA GLY A 198 -27.35 14.05 -11.14
C GLY A 198 -27.76 14.72 -9.84
N LEU A 199 -28.50 15.82 -9.93
CA LEU A 199 -29.06 16.57 -8.79
C LEU A 199 -30.58 16.46 -8.85
N GLY A 200 -31.15 15.59 -8.00
CA GLY A 200 -32.59 15.29 -7.98
C GLY A 200 -33.13 14.82 -9.33
N THR A 201 -33.84 15.69 -10.04
CA THR A 201 -34.45 15.42 -11.35
C THR A 201 -33.59 15.86 -12.53
N CYS A 202 -32.52 16.61 -12.28
CA CYS A 202 -31.71 17.25 -13.33
C CYS A 202 -30.32 16.61 -13.42
N VAL A 203 -29.75 16.59 -14.63
CA VAL A 203 -28.31 16.31 -14.81
C VAL A 203 -27.61 17.58 -15.25
N TYR A 204 -26.54 17.94 -14.54
CA TYR A 204 -25.67 19.06 -14.87
C TYR A 204 -24.34 18.56 -15.41
N LEU A 205 -23.80 19.31 -16.36
CA LEU A 205 -22.47 19.12 -16.91
C LEU A 205 -21.59 20.27 -16.48
N TRP A 206 -20.40 19.95 -15.99
CA TRP A 206 -19.37 20.92 -15.64
C TRP A 206 -18.10 20.62 -16.42
N SER A 207 -17.63 21.58 -17.22
CA SER A 207 -16.37 21.43 -17.94
C SER A 207 -15.19 21.78 -17.03
N ALA A 208 -14.26 20.85 -16.85
CA ALA A 208 -13.07 21.10 -16.03
C ALA A 208 -12.10 22.10 -16.66
N CYS A 209 -12.13 22.24 -17.99
CA CYS A 209 -11.26 23.17 -18.73
C CYS A 209 -11.79 24.62 -18.67
N THR A 210 -13.08 24.83 -18.90
CA THR A 210 -13.67 26.18 -18.99
C THR A 210 -14.41 26.62 -17.72
N SER A 211 -14.65 25.70 -16.78
CA SER A 211 -15.52 25.90 -15.61
C SER A 211 -16.98 26.27 -15.95
N GLN A 212 -17.41 26.07 -17.20
CA GLN A 212 -18.80 26.29 -17.61
C GLN A 212 -19.71 25.20 -17.05
N VAL A 213 -20.90 25.59 -16.59
CA VAL A 213 -21.97 24.70 -16.15
C VAL A 213 -23.12 24.77 -17.14
N THR A 214 -23.62 23.62 -17.58
CA THR A 214 -24.84 23.52 -18.39
C THR A 214 -25.78 22.46 -17.82
N ARG A 215 -27.09 22.67 -17.97
CA ARG A 215 -28.09 21.66 -17.61
C ARG A 215 -28.37 20.81 -18.84
N LEU A 216 -28.11 19.51 -18.75
CA LEU A 216 -28.28 18.56 -19.86
C LEU A 216 -29.72 18.06 -19.95
N CYS A 217 -30.28 17.59 -18.84
CA CYS A 217 -31.63 17.05 -18.81
C CYS A 217 -32.40 17.52 -17.56
N ASP A 218 -33.73 17.49 -17.69
CA ASP A 218 -34.68 17.80 -16.64
C ASP A 218 -35.83 16.78 -16.71
N LEU A 219 -35.88 15.88 -15.73
CA LEU A 219 -36.88 14.81 -15.62
C LEU A 219 -38.10 15.22 -14.78
N SER A 220 -38.15 16.47 -14.29
CA SER A 220 -39.26 16.96 -13.46
C SER A 220 -40.60 16.89 -14.19
N VAL A 221 -40.59 17.11 -15.51
CA VAL A 221 -41.77 17.04 -16.38
C VAL A 221 -42.42 15.65 -16.34
N GLU A 222 -41.61 14.60 -16.20
CA GLU A 222 -42.06 13.21 -16.17
C GLU A 222 -42.30 12.71 -14.73
N GLY A 223 -42.05 13.54 -13.71
CA GLY A 223 -42.10 13.15 -12.30
C GLY A 223 -41.15 11.99 -11.99
N ASP A 224 -39.95 12.02 -12.58
CA ASP A 224 -38.91 11.01 -12.42
C ASP A 224 -37.64 11.65 -11.86
N SER A 225 -36.78 10.85 -11.24
CA SER A 225 -35.50 11.30 -10.67
C SER A 225 -34.33 10.54 -11.26
N VAL A 226 -33.17 11.19 -11.29
CA VAL A 226 -31.93 10.58 -11.78
C VAL A 226 -31.42 9.60 -10.74
N THR A 227 -31.09 8.38 -11.17
CA THR A 227 -30.57 7.33 -10.28
C THR A 227 -29.17 6.87 -10.67
N SER A 228 -28.77 7.07 -11.93
CA SER A 228 -27.39 6.87 -12.34
C SER A 228 -27.01 7.72 -13.54
N VAL A 229 -25.73 8.05 -13.65
CA VAL A 229 -25.12 8.67 -14.83
C VAL A 229 -23.89 7.88 -15.25
N GLY A 230 -23.64 7.79 -16.55
CA GLY A 230 -22.46 7.10 -17.07
C GLY A 230 -22.06 7.63 -18.44
N TRP A 231 -20.81 8.05 -18.58
CA TRP A 231 -20.24 8.49 -19.85
C TRP A 231 -19.84 7.31 -20.72
N SER A 232 -20.09 7.45 -22.03
CA SER A 232 -19.45 6.58 -23.00
C SER A 232 -17.93 6.78 -22.98
N GLU A 233 -17.19 5.78 -23.40
CA GLU A 233 -15.72 5.79 -23.37
C GLU A 233 -15.11 6.96 -24.16
N ARG A 234 -15.77 7.33 -25.27
CA ARG A 234 -15.39 8.50 -26.09
C ARG A 234 -15.82 9.83 -25.49
N GLY A 235 -16.67 9.84 -24.46
CA GLY A 235 -17.16 11.03 -23.78
C GLY A 235 -18.22 11.84 -24.55
N ASN A 236 -18.72 11.34 -25.68
CA ASN A 236 -19.71 12.05 -26.50
C ASN A 236 -21.15 11.83 -26.01
N LEU A 237 -21.40 10.67 -25.39
CA LEU A 237 -22.74 10.25 -24.97
C LEU A 237 -22.79 10.13 -23.45
N VAL A 238 -23.93 10.52 -22.87
CA VAL A 238 -24.26 10.32 -21.46
C VAL A 238 -25.46 9.40 -21.38
N ALA A 239 -25.30 8.27 -20.70
CA ALA A 239 -26.41 7.46 -20.25
C ALA A 239 -26.93 7.99 -18.90
N VAL A 240 -28.24 8.13 -18.79
CA VAL A 240 -28.93 8.57 -17.58
C VAL A 240 -29.96 7.52 -17.20
N GLY A 241 -29.74 6.84 -16.08
CA GLY A 241 -30.68 5.91 -15.48
C GLY A 241 -31.67 6.67 -14.61
N THR A 242 -32.92 6.23 -14.66
CA THR A 242 -34.04 6.89 -13.98
C THR A 242 -34.69 6.00 -12.92
N HIS A 243 -35.45 6.61 -12.02
CA HIS A 243 -36.14 5.91 -10.96
C HIS A 243 -37.27 5.00 -11.47
N LYS A 244 -37.91 5.36 -12.58
CA LYS A 244 -38.96 4.52 -13.20
C LYS A 244 -38.44 3.37 -14.04
N GLY A 245 -37.12 3.23 -14.21
CA GLY A 245 -36.51 2.11 -14.94
C GLY A 245 -36.11 2.44 -16.38
N TYR A 246 -36.31 3.67 -16.84
CA TYR A 246 -35.82 4.11 -18.14
C TYR A 246 -34.32 4.39 -18.11
N VAL A 247 -33.66 4.11 -19.23
CA VAL A 247 -32.28 4.55 -19.48
C VAL A 247 -32.28 5.48 -20.67
N GLN A 248 -32.04 6.77 -20.45
CA GLN A 248 -32.00 7.78 -21.50
C GLN A 248 -30.58 7.96 -22.02
N ILE A 249 -30.41 8.04 -23.34
CA ILE A 249 -29.13 8.36 -23.98
C ILE A 249 -29.18 9.79 -24.48
N TRP A 250 -28.18 10.57 -24.07
CA TRP A 250 -28.05 11.98 -24.40
C TRP A 250 -26.76 12.24 -25.17
N ASP A 251 -26.83 13.08 -26.19
CA ASP A 251 -25.66 13.65 -26.83
C ASP A 251 -25.22 14.88 -26.05
N ALA A 252 -24.03 14.84 -25.46
CA ALA A 252 -23.50 15.94 -24.66
C ALA A 252 -23.06 17.15 -25.49
N GLY A 253 -22.66 16.93 -26.75
CA GLY A 253 -22.25 18.00 -27.66
C GLY A 253 -23.44 18.74 -28.24
N ALA A 254 -24.49 18.00 -28.62
CA ALA A 254 -25.73 18.59 -29.13
C ALA A 254 -26.69 19.06 -28.01
N GLY A 255 -26.53 18.55 -26.78
CA GLY A 255 -27.41 18.84 -25.65
C GLY A 255 -28.83 18.29 -25.83
N LYS A 256 -28.97 17.14 -26.51
CA LYS A 256 -30.29 16.57 -26.88
C LYS A 256 -30.40 15.10 -26.50
N LYS A 257 -31.60 14.70 -26.09
CA LYS A 257 -31.97 13.30 -25.90
C LYS A 257 -32.01 12.61 -27.26
N LEU A 258 -31.25 11.54 -27.42
CA LEU A 258 -31.26 10.72 -28.63
C LEU A 258 -32.44 9.74 -28.58
N PHE A 259 -32.52 8.96 -27.51
CA PHE A 259 -33.60 7.98 -27.30
C PHE A 259 -33.65 7.53 -25.83
N ALA A 260 -34.71 6.80 -25.48
CA ALA A 260 -34.87 6.13 -24.20
C ALA A 260 -34.98 4.62 -24.41
N LEU A 261 -34.31 3.87 -23.56
CA LEU A 261 -34.33 2.41 -23.52
C LEU A 261 -35.26 1.99 -22.37
N GLU A 262 -36.28 1.21 -22.72
CA GLU A 262 -37.26 0.67 -21.78
C GLU A 262 -36.93 -0.80 -21.45
N GLY A 263 -37.51 -1.35 -20.39
CA GLY A 263 -37.46 -2.79 -20.11
C GLY A 263 -37.12 -3.16 -18.67
N HIS A 264 -36.53 -2.25 -17.90
CA HIS A 264 -36.45 -2.43 -16.44
C HIS A 264 -37.78 -2.06 -15.80
N THR A 265 -38.15 -2.79 -14.75
CA THR A 265 -39.41 -2.57 -14.01
C THR A 265 -39.21 -1.70 -12.75
N ALA A 266 -37.97 -1.37 -12.41
CA ALA A 266 -37.60 -0.56 -11.27
C ALA A 266 -36.36 0.29 -11.58
N ARG A 267 -36.00 1.19 -10.65
CA ARG A 267 -34.90 2.15 -10.80
C ARG A 267 -33.60 1.54 -11.32
N VAL A 268 -32.91 2.27 -12.19
CA VAL A 268 -31.60 1.88 -12.74
C VAL A 268 -30.50 2.57 -11.94
N GLY A 269 -29.93 1.85 -10.98
CA GLY A 269 -28.92 2.39 -10.06
C GLY A 269 -27.49 2.29 -10.60
N ALA A 270 -27.22 1.44 -11.60
CA ALA A 270 -25.87 1.22 -12.11
C ALA A 270 -25.83 1.19 -13.65
N LEU A 271 -24.79 1.80 -14.23
CA LEU A 271 -24.54 1.85 -15.66
C LEU A 271 -23.07 1.54 -15.94
N ALA A 272 -22.80 0.78 -17.00
CA ALA A 272 -21.45 0.51 -17.45
C ALA A 272 -21.40 0.41 -18.97
N TRP A 273 -20.50 1.17 -19.58
CA TRP A 273 -20.25 1.16 -21.01
C TRP A 273 -19.15 0.15 -21.39
N ASN A 274 -19.34 -0.47 -22.55
CA ASN A 274 -18.37 -1.31 -23.25
C ASN A 274 -18.41 -0.91 -24.72
N ALA A 275 -17.54 0.02 -25.13
CA ALA A 275 -17.60 0.65 -26.45
C ALA A 275 -19.02 1.16 -26.79
N ASP A 276 -19.73 0.48 -27.69
CA ASP A 276 -21.09 0.81 -28.13
C ASP A 276 -22.20 0.07 -27.34
N GLN A 277 -21.82 -0.87 -26.48
CA GLN A 277 -22.74 -1.63 -25.63
C GLN A 277 -22.90 -0.96 -24.27
N LEU A 278 -24.15 -0.75 -23.85
CA LEU A 278 -24.51 -0.27 -22.54
C LEU A 278 -25.10 -1.41 -21.70
N SER A 279 -24.52 -1.63 -20.52
CA SER A 279 -25.09 -2.49 -19.49
C SER A 279 -25.76 -1.63 -18.43
N SER A 280 -27.01 -1.94 -18.08
CA SER A 280 -27.76 -1.28 -17.01
C SER A 280 -28.16 -2.28 -15.93
N GLY A 281 -27.89 -1.94 -14.67
CA GLY A 281 -28.25 -2.71 -13.49
C GLY A 281 -29.38 -2.01 -12.73
N SER A 282 -30.39 -2.79 -12.33
CA SER A 282 -31.60 -2.25 -11.71
C SER A 282 -31.94 -2.92 -10.38
N ARG A 283 -32.82 -2.25 -9.63
CA ARG A 283 -33.49 -2.78 -8.44
C ARG A 283 -34.39 -4.00 -8.74
N ASP A 284 -34.76 -4.20 -10.02
CA ASP A 284 -35.46 -5.40 -10.48
C ASP A 284 -34.59 -6.67 -10.48
N ARG A 285 -33.30 -6.55 -10.07
CA ARG A 285 -32.30 -7.62 -9.94
C ARG A 285 -31.73 -8.10 -11.27
N MET A 286 -32.11 -7.45 -12.37
CA MET A 286 -31.69 -7.77 -13.71
C MET A 286 -30.58 -6.83 -14.15
N ILE A 287 -29.71 -7.36 -15.01
CA ILE A 287 -28.78 -6.57 -15.80
C ILE A 287 -29.20 -6.71 -17.26
N LEU A 288 -29.42 -5.58 -17.93
CA LEU A 288 -29.79 -5.53 -19.33
C LEU A 288 -28.62 -4.98 -20.14
N GLN A 289 -28.20 -5.72 -21.16
CA GLN A 289 -27.17 -5.26 -22.09
C GLN A 289 -27.82 -4.92 -23.43
N ARG A 290 -27.47 -3.75 -23.98
CA ARG A 290 -28.05 -3.20 -25.20
C ARG A 290 -26.96 -2.60 -26.07
N ASP A 291 -27.02 -2.84 -27.37
CA ASP A 291 -26.19 -2.08 -28.33
C ASP A 291 -26.92 -0.77 -28.68
N VAL A 292 -26.26 0.35 -28.41
CA VAL A 292 -26.79 1.71 -28.56
C VAL A 292 -26.99 2.09 -30.04
N ARG A 293 -26.36 1.37 -30.98
CA ARG A 293 -26.49 1.61 -32.42
C ARG A 293 -27.68 0.90 -33.04
N THR A 294 -28.12 -0.19 -32.42
CA THR A 294 -29.26 -0.97 -32.91
C THR A 294 -30.57 -0.41 -32.35
N PRO A 295 -31.68 -0.51 -33.09
CA PRO A 295 -32.99 -0.17 -32.54
C PRO A 295 -33.28 -0.97 -31.26
N PRO A 296 -33.92 -0.37 -30.24
CA PRO A 296 -34.09 -0.95 -28.91
C PRO A 296 -34.83 -2.29 -28.88
N LEU A 297 -35.58 -2.63 -29.93
CA LEU A 297 -36.39 -3.83 -30.02
C LEU A 297 -35.62 -5.11 -30.39
N GLN A 298 -34.33 -5.02 -30.74
CA GLN A 298 -33.67 -6.09 -31.51
C GLN A 298 -32.47 -6.77 -30.82
N SER A 299 -31.93 -6.22 -29.72
CA SER A 299 -30.65 -6.70 -29.15
C SER A 299 -30.57 -6.58 -27.62
N GLU A 300 -31.63 -6.95 -26.90
CA GLU A 300 -31.59 -6.99 -25.43
C GLU A 300 -31.10 -8.35 -24.91
N ARG A 301 -29.95 -8.36 -24.23
CA ARG A 301 -29.52 -9.53 -23.45
C ARG A 301 -29.85 -9.31 -21.97
N ARG A 302 -30.61 -10.24 -21.39
CA ARG A 302 -30.99 -10.22 -19.98
C ARG A 302 -30.08 -11.15 -19.18
N LEU A 303 -29.43 -10.61 -18.17
CA LEU A 303 -28.59 -11.36 -17.24
C LEU A 303 -29.27 -11.34 -15.89
N GLN A 304 -29.58 -12.52 -15.38
CA GLN A 304 -30.19 -12.71 -14.07
C GLN A 304 -29.23 -13.51 -13.20
N GLY A 305 -28.94 -12.97 -12.01
CA GLY A 305 -28.05 -13.64 -11.08
C GLY A 305 -28.12 -13.06 -9.67
N HIS A 306 -28.45 -11.78 -9.53
CA HIS A 306 -28.65 -11.17 -8.23
C HIS A 306 -30.05 -11.43 -7.68
N ARG A 307 -30.16 -11.48 -6.35
CA ARG A 307 -31.45 -11.59 -5.63
C ARG A 307 -31.98 -10.26 -5.11
N GLN A 308 -31.16 -9.21 -5.16
CA GLN A 308 -31.51 -7.86 -4.77
C GLN A 308 -30.95 -6.85 -5.80
N GLU A 309 -31.07 -5.55 -5.51
CA GLU A 309 -30.66 -4.46 -6.39
C GLU A 309 -29.21 -4.57 -6.83
N VAL A 310 -28.97 -4.37 -8.13
CA VAL A 310 -27.63 -4.28 -8.70
C VAL A 310 -27.14 -2.85 -8.53
N CYS A 311 -26.19 -2.64 -7.62
CA CYS A 311 -25.68 -1.32 -7.24
C CYS A 311 -24.27 -1.04 -7.75
N GLY A 312 -23.52 -2.09 -8.10
CA GLY A 312 -22.21 -2.00 -8.73
C GLY A 312 -22.22 -2.66 -10.10
N LEU A 313 -21.70 -1.98 -11.11
CA LEU A 313 -21.55 -2.52 -12.45
C LEU A 313 -20.31 -1.91 -13.11
N LYS A 314 -19.40 -2.75 -13.60
CA LYS A 314 -18.19 -2.27 -14.28
C LYS A 314 -17.70 -3.26 -15.32
N TRP A 315 -17.47 -2.77 -16.53
CA TRP A 315 -16.74 -3.50 -17.56
C TRP A 315 -15.24 -3.42 -17.32
N SER A 316 -14.54 -4.50 -17.66
CA SER A 316 -13.11 -4.46 -17.85
C SER A 316 -12.75 -3.60 -19.06
N THR A 317 -11.61 -2.92 -19.00
CA THR A 317 -11.13 -2.05 -20.08
C THR A 317 -10.70 -2.82 -21.33
N ASP A 318 -10.51 -4.13 -21.22
CA ASP A 318 -10.27 -5.03 -22.35
C ASP A 318 -11.58 -5.57 -22.97
N HIS A 319 -12.74 -5.15 -22.45
CA HIS A 319 -14.08 -5.50 -22.91
C HIS A 319 -14.46 -7.00 -22.79
N GLN A 320 -13.68 -7.79 -22.05
CA GLN A 320 -13.89 -9.24 -21.95
C GLN A 320 -14.79 -9.65 -20.78
N LEU A 321 -14.78 -8.88 -19.69
CA LEU A 321 -15.41 -9.24 -18.42
C LEU A 321 -16.34 -8.14 -17.93
N LEU A 322 -17.52 -8.53 -17.45
CA LEU A 322 -18.42 -7.67 -16.70
C LEU A 322 -18.43 -8.10 -15.23
N ALA A 323 -18.12 -7.17 -14.34
CA ALA A 323 -18.31 -7.36 -12.91
C ALA A 323 -19.62 -6.69 -12.46
N SER A 324 -20.44 -7.40 -11.70
CA SER A 324 -21.64 -6.86 -11.06
C SER A 324 -21.63 -7.14 -9.56
N GLY A 325 -22.04 -6.16 -8.77
CA GLY A 325 -22.21 -6.24 -7.32
C GLY A 325 -23.65 -5.90 -6.96
N GLY A 326 -24.27 -6.74 -6.14
CA GLY A 326 -25.64 -6.56 -5.70
C GLY A 326 -25.77 -6.40 -4.20
N ASN A 327 -26.90 -5.85 -3.76
CA ASN A 327 -27.27 -5.74 -2.34
C ASN A 327 -27.53 -7.11 -1.68
N ASP A 328 -27.45 -8.20 -2.45
CA ASP A 328 -27.46 -9.57 -1.95
C ASP A 328 -26.09 -10.03 -1.43
N ASN A 329 -25.15 -9.10 -1.25
CA ASN A 329 -23.77 -9.31 -0.79
C ASN A 329 -22.97 -10.26 -1.70
N LYS A 330 -23.31 -10.29 -3.00
CA LYS A 330 -22.64 -11.11 -3.99
C LYS A 330 -21.98 -10.25 -5.07
N VAL A 331 -20.85 -10.74 -5.55
CA VAL A 331 -20.17 -10.25 -6.75
C VAL A 331 -20.22 -11.33 -7.81
N GLN A 332 -20.58 -10.96 -9.04
CA GLN A 332 -20.58 -11.86 -10.20
C GLN A 332 -19.61 -11.34 -11.25
N LEU A 333 -18.87 -12.27 -11.85
CA LEU A 333 -18.05 -12.00 -13.03
C LEU A 333 -18.65 -12.75 -14.21
N LEU A 334 -18.97 -12.02 -15.27
CA LEU A 334 -19.51 -12.58 -16.50
C LEU A 334 -18.48 -12.42 -17.62
N LEU A 335 -18.08 -13.55 -18.20
CA LEU A 335 -17.26 -13.57 -19.40
C LEU A 335 -18.16 -13.31 -20.61
N LEU A 336 -17.80 -12.34 -21.44
CA LEU A 336 -18.45 -12.15 -22.73
C LEU A 336 -17.81 -13.11 -23.75
N LEU A 337 -18.15 -14.40 -23.65
CA LEU A 337 -17.87 -15.32 -24.75
C LEU A 337 -18.82 -14.99 -25.91
N ILE A 338 -18.24 -14.52 -27.01
CA ILE A 338 -18.89 -14.46 -28.32
C ILE A 338 -18.90 -15.89 -28.87
N LEU A 339 -19.72 -16.80 -28.32
CA LEU A 339 -20.07 -18.07 -28.95
C LEU A 339 -21.50 -18.47 -28.58
N PRO A 340 -22.27 -19.07 -29.52
CA PRO A 340 -23.59 -19.55 -29.20
C PRO A 340 -23.49 -20.77 -28.27
N LEU A 341 -24.36 -20.80 -27.27
CA LEU A 341 -24.67 -21.92 -26.37
C LEU A 341 -23.73 -22.14 -25.17
N SER A 342 -24.38 -22.01 -24.00
CA SER A 342 -24.01 -22.49 -22.66
C SER A 342 -23.08 -21.61 -21.81
N PHE A 343 -23.66 -21.03 -20.76
CA PHE A 343 -22.97 -20.27 -19.72
C PHE A 343 -22.44 -21.17 -18.61
N CYS A 344 -21.19 -20.94 -18.20
CA CYS A 344 -20.69 -21.35 -16.89
C CYS A 344 -20.61 -20.09 -16.01
N MET A 345 -21.53 -19.96 -15.05
CA MET A 345 -21.45 -18.94 -14.01
C MET A 345 -20.43 -19.38 -12.97
N TYR A 346 -19.31 -18.68 -12.86
CA TYR A 346 -18.41 -18.85 -11.72
C TYR A 346 -18.80 -17.87 -10.62
N SER A 347 -19.45 -18.38 -9.57
CA SER A 347 -19.65 -17.66 -8.31
C SER A 347 -18.42 -17.87 -7.44
N LEU A 348 -17.64 -16.81 -7.20
CA LEU A 348 -16.65 -16.83 -6.11
C LEU A 348 -17.41 -16.63 -4.79
N MET A 349 -17.31 -17.61 -3.88
CA MET A 349 -17.83 -17.54 -2.50
C MET A 349 -16.88 -16.78 -1.59
#